data_AF-A0A2R6C0L1-F1
#
_entry.id   AF-A0A2R6C0L1-F1
#
_cell.length_a   1.000
_cell.length_b   1.000
_cell.length_c   1.000
_cell.angle_alpha   90.00
_cell.angle_beta   90.00
_cell.angle_gamma   90.00
#
_symmetry.space_group_name_H-M   'P 1'
#
loop_
_entity.id
_entity.type
_entity.pdbx_description
1 polymer ?
#
loop_
_entity_poly.entity_id
_entity_poly.type
_entity_poly.pdbx_seq_one_letter_code
_entity_poly.pdbx_strand_id
1 'polypeptide(L)'
;MSNTVTRRLYVDTSVIVARYKPRDELYNSAESLFNQEGIHFFVSPLTLVELYAVLSRIRDQIHTPVSPFPSMNTLVALIIQECKLRVITGTNPGVKALGGIRLRVSPEYFLSMRLAQQLQLRALDLIHLAYASLARAGYGVSGFVTGDKEILNKSSLIRKTLKLEALHPDQVTHTQ
;
A
#
# COMPACT_ATOMS: atom_id res chain seq x y z
N MET A 1 14.52 -29.18 -1.01
CA MET A 1 14.01 -28.00 -0.29
C MET A 1 13.95 -26.85 -1.29
N SER A 2 12.78 -26.53 -1.81
CA SER A 2 12.63 -25.37 -2.71
C SER A 2 12.86 -24.11 -1.89
N ASN A 3 13.86 -23.32 -2.26
CA ASN A 3 14.19 -22.07 -1.61
C ASN A 3 13.21 -21.01 -2.12
N THR A 4 11.95 -21.08 -1.69
CA THR A 4 10.90 -20.17 -2.16
C THR A 4 11.26 -18.77 -1.70
N VAL A 5 11.73 -17.93 -2.63
CA VAL A 5 12.11 -16.54 -2.35
C VAL A 5 10.88 -15.80 -1.84
N THR A 6 10.85 -15.50 -0.55
CA THR A 6 9.75 -14.74 0.04
C THR A 6 9.76 -13.30 -0.47
N ARG A 7 8.74 -12.89 -1.24
CA ARG A 7 8.56 -11.48 -1.64
C ARG A 7 7.90 -10.69 -0.52
N ARG A 8 8.31 -9.43 -0.38
CA ARG A 8 7.77 -8.50 0.61
C ARG A 8 7.32 -7.24 -0.12
N LEU A 9 6.02 -7.00 -0.13
CA LEU A 9 5.40 -5.98 -0.99
C LEU A 9 4.57 -5.02 -0.14
N TYR A 10 4.71 -3.73 -0.41
CA TYR A 10 3.77 -2.74 0.08
C TYR A 10 2.57 -2.69 -0.87
N VAL A 11 1.35 -2.66 -0.34
CA VAL A 11 0.14 -2.69 -1.16
C VAL A 11 -0.65 -1.39 -0.99
N ASP A 12 -1.01 -0.80 -2.13
CA ASP A 12 -1.91 0.34 -2.21
C ASP A 12 -3.34 -0.06 -1.80
N THR A 13 -4.08 0.87 -1.21
CA THR A 13 -5.47 0.67 -0.77
C THR A 13 -6.38 0.31 -1.92
N SER A 14 -6.15 0.87 -3.12
CA SER A 14 -6.95 0.57 -4.32
C SER A 14 -6.98 -0.93 -4.64
N VAL A 15 -5.84 -1.61 -4.52
CA VAL A 15 -5.69 -3.05 -4.78
C VAL A 15 -6.39 -3.88 -3.70
N ILE A 16 -6.30 -3.45 -2.43
CA ILE A 16 -6.98 -4.12 -1.32
C ILE A 16 -8.50 -4.04 -1.50
N VAL A 17 -9.03 -2.85 -1.80
CA VAL A 17 -10.47 -2.63 -2.00
C VAL A 17 -10.98 -3.41 -3.21
N ALA A 18 -10.20 -3.46 -4.29
CA ALA A 18 -10.58 -4.17 -5.50
C ALA A 18 -10.90 -5.66 -5.25
N ARG A 19 -10.16 -6.35 -4.35
CA ARG A 19 -10.44 -7.75 -3.98
C ARG A 19 -11.89 -7.97 -3.48
N TYR A 20 -12.54 -6.94 -2.94
CA TYR A 20 -13.88 -7.04 -2.37
C TYR A 20 -14.98 -6.44 -3.24
N LYS A 21 -14.64 -5.96 -4.45
CA LYS A 21 -15.58 -5.31 -5.37
C LYS A 21 -15.59 -6.06 -6.71
N PRO A 22 -16.48 -7.06 -6.91
CA PRO A 22 -16.47 -7.94 -8.09
C PRO A 22 -16.58 -7.25 -9.45
N ARG A 23 -17.05 -6.00 -9.49
CA ARG A 23 -17.15 -5.19 -10.72
C ARG A 23 -15.95 -4.26 -10.93
N ASP A 24 -14.94 -4.32 -10.07
CA ASP A 24 -13.72 -3.54 -10.21
C ASP A 24 -12.79 -4.18 -11.26
N GLU A 25 -12.16 -3.36 -12.10
CA GLU A 25 -11.25 -3.84 -13.14
C GLU A 25 -10.06 -4.62 -12.55
N LEU A 26 -9.65 -4.28 -11.33
CA LEU A 26 -8.56 -4.95 -10.62
C LEU A 26 -8.99 -6.19 -9.83
N TYR A 27 -10.28 -6.55 -9.82
CA TYR A 27 -10.81 -7.61 -8.94
C TYR A 27 -10.05 -8.93 -9.10
N ASN A 28 -9.95 -9.44 -10.34
CA ASN A 28 -9.29 -10.72 -10.62
C ASN A 28 -7.79 -10.69 -10.26
N SER A 29 -7.12 -9.60 -10.59
CA SER A 29 -5.69 -9.41 -10.32
C SER A 29 -5.41 -9.32 -8.82
N ALA A 30 -6.27 -8.63 -8.06
CA ALA A 30 -6.18 -8.54 -6.61
C ALA A 30 -6.52 -9.87 -5.94
N GLU A 31 -7.57 -10.56 -6.40
CA GLU A 31 -7.93 -11.89 -5.91
C GLU A 31 -6.77 -12.87 -6.06
N SER A 32 -6.19 -12.95 -7.27
CA SER A 32 -5.02 -13.77 -7.56
C SER A 32 -3.82 -13.39 -6.67
N LEU A 33 -3.54 -12.10 -6.52
CA LEU A 33 -2.41 -11.58 -5.73
C LEU A 33 -2.46 -12.07 -4.28
N PHE A 34 -3.54 -11.82 -3.55
CA PHE A 34 -3.58 -12.16 -2.12
C PHE A 34 -3.80 -13.67 -1.85
N ASN A 35 -4.14 -14.45 -2.88
CA ASN A 35 -4.19 -15.91 -2.79
C ASN A 35 -2.81 -16.57 -3.02
N GLN A 36 -1.79 -15.82 -3.47
CA GLN A 36 -0.45 -16.36 -3.65
C GLN A 36 0.26 -16.66 -2.32
N GLU A 37 0.96 -17.79 -2.29
CA GLU A 37 1.87 -18.14 -1.21
C GLU A 37 3.25 -17.51 -1.40
N GLY A 38 4.01 -17.40 -0.31
CA GLY A 38 5.38 -16.85 -0.36
C GLY A 38 5.46 -15.32 -0.48
N ILE A 39 4.34 -14.60 -0.35
CA ILE A 39 4.30 -13.13 -0.33
C ILE A 39 3.89 -12.62 1.05
N HIS A 40 4.58 -11.59 1.53
CA HIS A 40 4.19 -10.82 2.70
C HIS A 40 3.74 -9.42 2.29
N PHE A 41 2.51 -9.08 2.64
CA PHE A 41 1.89 -7.80 2.33
C PHE A 41 2.03 -6.82 3.49
N PHE A 42 2.49 -5.63 3.18
CA PHE A 42 2.70 -4.55 4.13
C PHE A 42 1.85 -3.34 3.74
N VAL A 43 1.36 -2.64 4.76
CA VAL A 43 0.53 -1.44 4.62
C VAL A 43 0.90 -0.43 5.72
N SER A 44 0.28 0.75 5.72
CA SER A 44 0.53 1.78 6.73
C SER A 44 -0.75 2.21 7.45
N PRO A 45 -0.67 3.01 8.53
CA PRO A 45 -1.84 3.65 9.12
C PRO A 45 -2.64 4.48 8.12
N LEU A 46 -2.01 5.06 7.09
CA LEU A 46 -2.73 5.76 6.01
C LEU A 46 -3.69 4.80 5.28
N THR A 47 -3.26 3.58 4.98
CA THR A 47 -4.11 2.55 4.36
C THR A 47 -5.36 2.29 5.22
N LEU A 48 -5.23 2.28 6.54
CA LEU A 48 -6.38 2.12 7.42
C LEU A 48 -7.36 3.29 7.25
N VAL A 49 -6.86 4.53 7.34
CA VAL A 49 -7.70 5.73 7.12
C VAL A 49 -8.42 5.68 5.77
N GLU A 50 -7.72 5.28 4.71
CA GLU A 50 -8.29 5.15 3.38
C GLU A 50 -9.32 4.02 3.29
N LEU A 51 -9.11 2.87 3.93
CA LEU A 51 -10.11 1.81 4.01
C LEU A 51 -11.39 2.33 4.68
N TYR A 52 -11.30 2.97 5.86
CA TYR A 52 -12.49 3.56 6.51
C TYR A 52 -13.19 4.57 5.58
N ALA A 53 -12.41 5.44 4.91
CA ALA A 53 -12.94 6.45 4.02
C ALA A 53 -13.62 5.86 2.79
N VAL A 54 -12.99 4.89 2.11
CA VAL A 54 -13.51 4.30 0.88
C VAL A 54 -14.69 3.39 1.19
N LEU A 55 -14.55 2.44 2.13
CA LEU A 55 -15.57 1.44 2.43
C LEU A 55 -16.88 2.07 2.95
N SER A 56 -16.80 3.19 3.67
CA SER A 56 -18.00 3.92 4.12
C SER A 56 -18.85 4.50 2.98
N ARG A 57 -18.25 4.73 1.79
CA ARG A 57 -18.95 5.26 0.60
C ARG A 57 -19.44 4.18 -0.36
N ILE A 58 -18.86 2.98 -0.31
CA ILE A 58 -19.10 1.93 -1.31
C ILE A 58 -19.73 0.67 -0.72
N ARG A 59 -20.36 0.75 0.46
CA ARG A 59 -20.91 -0.38 1.21
C ARG A 59 -21.70 -1.37 0.34
N ASP A 60 -22.59 -0.86 -0.52
CA ASP A 60 -23.49 -1.68 -1.34
C ASP A 60 -22.81 -2.32 -2.55
N GLN A 61 -21.54 -1.97 -2.80
CA GLN A 61 -20.72 -2.52 -3.89
C GLN A 61 -19.73 -3.59 -3.39
N ILE A 62 -19.60 -3.73 -2.06
CA ILE A 62 -18.68 -4.66 -1.43
C ILE A 62 -19.36 -6.01 -1.27
N HIS A 63 -18.69 -7.08 -1.72
CA HIS A 63 -19.09 -8.44 -1.43
C HIS A 63 -18.48 -8.86 -0.08
N THR A 64 -19.33 -9.27 0.87
CA THR A 64 -18.89 -9.84 2.16
C THR A 64 -19.66 -11.13 2.44
N PRO A 65 -19.00 -12.20 2.90
CA PRO A 65 -19.68 -13.45 3.25
C PRO A 65 -20.46 -13.36 4.56
N VAL A 66 -20.40 -12.23 5.27
CA VAL A 66 -20.99 -12.06 6.61
C VAL A 66 -22.32 -11.30 6.53
N SER A 67 -23.37 -11.87 7.14
CA SER A 67 -24.69 -11.25 7.30
C SER A 67 -25.13 -11.27 8.78
N PRO A 68 -25.60 -10.14 9.36
CA PRO A 68 -25.76 -8.83 8.72
C PRO A 68 -24.40 -8.19 8.39
N PHE A 69 -24.42 -7.19 7.51
CA PHE A 69 -23.19 -6.50 7.08
C PHE A 69 -22.43 -5.97 8.31
N PRO A 70 -21.12 -6.28 8.44
CA PRO A 70 -20.36 -6.01 9.64
C PRO A 70 -20.21 -4.52 9.95
N SER A 71 -19.90 -4.18 11.21
CA SER A 71 -19.46 -2.83 11.57
C SER A 71 -18.20 -2.45 10.78
N MET A 72 -17.92 -1.15 10.61
CA MET A 72 -16.72 -0.72 9.87
C MET A 72 -15.42 -1.25 10.49
N ASN A 73 -15.32 -1.23 11.82
CA ASN A 73 -14.16 -1.78 12.53
C ASN A 73 -13.99 -3.28 12.26
N THR A 74 -15.10 -4.03 12.28
CA THR A 74 -15.11 -5.48 12.00
C THR A 74 -14.73 -5.74 10.54
N LEU A 75 -15.26 -4.97 9.59
CA LEU A 75 -14.94 -5.11 8.17
C LEU A 75 -13.45 -4.87 7.90
N VAL A 76 -12.90 -3.77 8.43
CA VAL A 76 -11.47 -3.47 8.27
C VAL A 76 -10.60 -4.54 8.94
N ALA A 77 -10.98 -5.05 10.12
CA ALA A 77 -10.26 -6.15 10.77
C ALA A 77 -10.28 -7.45 9.94
N LEU A 78 -11.43 -7.80 9.34
CA LEU A 78 -11.56 -8.94 8.43
C LEU A 78 -10.66 -8.77 7.21
N ILE A 79 -10.65 -7.60 6.58
CA ILE A 79 -9.78 -7.30 5.43
C ILE A 79 -8.30 -7.47 5.79
N ILE A 80 -7.86 -6.94 6.94
CA ILE A 80 -6.49 -7.09 7.42
C ILE A 80 -6.13 -8.58 7.59
N GLN A 81 -7.03 -9.35 8.19
CA GLN A 81 -6.81 -10.77 8.46
C GLN A 81 -6.80 -11.61 7.17
N GLU A 82 -7.80 -11.47 6.32
CA GLU A 82 -7.96 -12.24 5.08
C GLU A 82 -6.87 -11.93 4.05
N CYS A 83 -6.50 -10.65 3.91
CA CYS A 83 -5.41 -10.24 3.02
C CYS A 83 -4.03 -10.41 3.68
N LYS A 84 -3.96 -10.92 4.93
CA LYS A 84 -2.72 -11.15 5.70
C LYS A 84 -1.84 -9.90 5.77
N LEU A 85 -2.46 -8.72 5.93
CA LEU A 85 -1.80 -7.42 5.89
C LEU A 85 -0.99 -7.18 7.17
N ARG A 86 0.24 -6.72 7.02
CA ARG A 86 1.11 -6.28 8.12
C ARG A 86 1.16 -4.76 8.16
N VAL A 87 0.55 -4.16 9.16
CA VAL A 87 0.55 -2.70 9.34
C VAL A 87 1.90 -2.27 9.92
N ILE A 88 2.63 -1.45 9.17
CA ILE A 88 3.89 -0.85 9.62
C ILE A 88 3.58 0.53 10.19
N THR A 89 3.89 0.73 11.46
CA THR A 89 3.78 2.03 12.11
C THR A 89 5.09 2.81 12.00
N GLY A 90 4.96 4.14 11.91
CA GLY A 90 6.11 5.05 11.81
C GLY A 90 7.02 4.99 13.04
N THR A 91 8.29 5.34 12.81
CA THR A 91 9.31 5.46 13.86
C THR A 91 9.29 6.88 14.48
N ASN A 92 10.14 7.10 15.48
CA ASN A 92 10.21 8.35 16.23
C ASN A 92 10.33 9.59 15.31
N PRO A 93 9.52 10.65 15.54
CA PRO A 93 9.57 11.87 14.73
C PRO A 93 10.95 12.54 14.77
N GLY A 94 11.41 13.06 13.64
CA GLY A 94 12.61 13.87 13.51
C GLY A 94 12.30 15.38 13.54
N VAL A 95 13.34 16.21 13.54
CA VAL A 95 13.21 17.67 13.44
C VAL A 95 13.61 18.14 12.04
N LYS A 96 12.73 18.90 11.39
CA LYS A 96 12.98 19.58 10.11
C LYS A 96 12.99 21.10 10.32
N ALA A 97 14.04 21.77 9.88
CA ALA A 97 14.06 23.23 9.81
C ALA A 97 13.50 23.71 8.45
N LEU A 98 12.56 24.66 8.48
CA LEU A 98 11.95 25.26 7.30
C LEU A 98 11.82 26.78 7.52
N GLY A 99 12.66 27.58 6.87
CA GLY A 99 12.59 29.05 6.97
C GLY A 99 12.67 29.59 8.41
N GLY A 100 13.50 28.99 9.27
CA GLY A 100 13.60 29.34 10.69
C GLY A 100 12.61 28.62 11.62
N ILE A 101 11.59 27.95 11.07
CA ILE A 101 10.64 27.14 11.86
C ILE A 101 11.21 25.74 12.06
N ARG A 102 11.27 25.27 13.31
CA ARG A 102 11.63 23.89 13.64
C ARG A 102 10.38 23.05 13.82
N LEU A 103 10.13 22.15 12.88
CA LEU A 103 8.97 21.26 12.86
C LEU A 103 9.37 19.87 13.31
N ARG A 104 8.64 19.29 14.27
CA ARG A 104 8.74 17.87 14.59
C ARG A 104 7.80 17.09 13.68
N VAL A 105 8.36 16.29 12.79
CA VAL A 105 7.62 15.65 11.69
C VAL A 105 8.01 14.19 11.60
N SER A 106 7.01 13.31 11.42
CA SER A 106 7.27 11.89 11.22
C SER A 106 8.04 11.64 9.90
N PRO A 107 8.94 10.64 9.85
CA PRO A 107 9.82 10.42 8.70
C PRO A 107 9.09 10.27 7.35
N GLU A 108 7.91 9.67 7.35
CA GLU A 108 7.07 9.50 6.15
C GLU A 108 6.72 10.85 5.51
N TYR A 109 6.26 11.83 6.28
CA TYR A 109 5.92 13.15 5.77
C TYR A 109 7.17 13.91 5.29
N PHE A 110 8.29 13.79 6.02
CA PHE A 110 9.55 14.38 5.60
C PHE A 110 9.98 13.84 4.22
N LEU A 111 9.90 12.52 4.06
CA LEU A 111 10.26 11.85 2.82
C LEU A 111 9.28 12.21 1.70
N SER A 112 7.96 12.24 1.95
CA SER A 112 6.96 12.65 0.96
C SER A 112 7.19 14.06 0.43
N MET A 113 7.61 15.01 1.27
CA MET A 113 7.97 16.36 0.81
C MET A 113 9.14 16.34 -0.18
N ARG A 114 10.16 15.50 0.06
CA ARG A 114 11.28 15.33 -0.87
C ARG A 114 10.83 14.65 -2.17
N LEU A 115 9.99 13.63 -2.06
CA LEU A 115 9.46 12.91 -3.21
C LEU A 115 8.51 13.76 -4.06
N ALA A 116 7.79 14.72 -3.47
CA ALA A 116 6.90 15.63 -4.20
C ALA A 116 7.64 16.36 -5.33
N GLN A 117 8.85 16.83 -5.05
CA GLN A 117 9.68 17.54 -6.03
C GLN A 117 10.16 16.64 -7.18
N GLN A 118 10.33 15.34 -6.90
CA GLN A 118 10.91 14.38 -7.84
C GLN A 118 9.85 13.65 -8.66
N LEU A 119 8.78 13.21 -8.00
CA LEU A 119 7.76 12.34 -8.58
C LEU A 119 6.54 13.12 -9.06
N GLN A 120 6.23 14.28 -8.47
CA GLN A 120 5.05 15.10 -8.79
C GLN A 120 3.73 14.32 -8.69
N LEU A 121 3.65 13.38 -7.74
CA LEU A 121 2.44 12.61 -7.45
C LEU A 121 1.57 13.32 -6.40
N ARG A 122 0.33 12.85 -6.21
CA ARG A 122 -0.58 13.37 -5.19
C ARG A 122 -0.05 13.10 -3.79
N ALA A 123 -0.48 13.91 -2.82
CA ALA A 123 0.05 13.87 -1.46
C ALA A 123 -0.06 12.49 -0.78
N LEU A 124 -1.19 11.80 -0.93
CA LEU A 124 -1.39 10.47 -0.32
C LEU A 124 -0.54 9.40 -1.01
N ASP A 125 -0.45 9.43 -2.35
CA ASP A 125 0.43 8.55 -3.14
C ASP A 125 1.90 8.71 -2.69
N LEU A 126 2.34 9.94 -2.43
CA LEU A 126 3.69 10.23 -1.91
C LEU A 126 3.90 9.70 -0.49
N ILE A 127 2.86 9.67 0.36
CA ILE A 127 2.93 9.11 1.71
C ILE A 127 3.00 7.57 1.65
N HIS A 128 2.22 6.94 0.77
CA HIS A 128 2.31 5.51 0.49
C HIS A 128 3.72 5.09 0.05
N LEU A 129 4.28 5.79 -0.94
CA LEU A 129 5.64 5.52 -1.41
C LEU A 129 6.71 5.79 -0.35
N ALA A 130 6.50 6.81 0.50
CA ALA A 130 7.39 7.08 1.63
C ALA A 130 7.36 5.93 2.64
N TYR A 131 6.17 5.43 3.02
CA TYR A 131 6.04 4.26 3.88
C TYR A 131 6.68 3.02 3.27
N ALA A 132 6.45 2.74 1.98
CA ALA A 132 7.07 1.62 1.29
C ALA A 132 8.61 1.71 1.31
N SER A 133 9.16 2.92 1.14
CA SER A 133 10.61 3.16 1.16
C SER A 133 11.21 2.97 2.55
N LEU A 134 10.52 3.43 3.60
CA LEU A 134 10.93 3.20 4.99
C LEU A 134 10.82 1.71 5.34
N ALA A 135 9.76 1.05 4.88
CA ALA A 135 9.54 -0.38 5.05
C ALA A 135 10.61 -1.23 4.36
N ARG A 136 11.18 -0.75 3.25
CA ARG A 136 12.33 -1.40 2.60
C ARG A 136 13.51 -1.50 3.56
N ALA A 137 13.84 -0.42 4.25
CA ALA A 137 14.98 -0.39 5.17
C ALA A 137 14.73 -1.23 6.43
N GLY A 138 13.52 -1.22 6.97
CA GLY A 138 13.19 -1.93 8.22
C GLY A 138 12.73 -3.39 8.06
N TYR A 139 12.06 -3.71 6.95
CA TYR A 139 11.37 -5.00 6.75
C TYR A 139 11.74 -5.69 5.44
N GLY A 140 12.61 -5.09 4.62
CA GLY A 140 13.01 -5.67 3.34
C GLY A 140 11.91 -5.67 2.28
N VAL A 141 10.95 -4.74 2.36
CA VAL A 141 9.99 -4.50 1.29
C VAL A 141 10.73 -4.15 -0.01
N SER A 142 10.46 -4.87 -1.09
CA SER A 142 11.13 -4.69 -2.38
C SER A 142 10.25 -4.04 -3.45
N GLY A 143 8.92 -4.07 -3.27
CA GLY A 143 7.98 -3.55 -4.25
C GLY A 143 6.80 -2.78 -3.65
N PHE A 144 6.16 -2.01 -4.51
CA PHE A 144 4.95 -1.23 -4.28
C PHE A 144 3.91 -1.65 -5.32
N VAL A 145 2.81 -2.26 -4.86
CA VAL A 145 1.77 -2.81 -5.72
C VAL A 145 0.61 -1.84 -5.80
N THR A 146 0.24 -1.43 -7.02
CA THR A 146 -0.86 -0.49 -7.29
C THR A 146 -1.46 -0.73 -8.67
N GLY A 147 -2.74 -0.37 -8.84
CA GLY A 147 -3.36 -0.27 -10.16
C GLY A 147 -3.30 1.14 -10.76
N ASP A 148 -2.72 2.12 -10.06
CA ASP A 148 -2.68 3.50 -10.52
C ASP A 148 -1.68 3.68 -11.69
N LYS A 149 -2.22 4.01 -12.86
CA LYS A 149 -1.44 4.21 -14.10
C LYS A 149 -0.42 5.35 -13.97
N GLU A 150 -0.73 6.42 -13.24
CA GLU A 150 0.19 7.54 -13.03
C GLU A 150 1.43 7.10 -12.25
N ILE A 151 1.24 6.29 -11.20
CA ILE A 151 2.34 5.71 -10.42
C ILE A 151 3.14 4.72 -11.27
N LEU A 152 2.46 3.81 -11.98
CA LEU A 152 3.09 2.79 -12.83
C LEU A 152 3.93 3.42 -13.96
N ASN A 153 3.45 4.50 -14.57
CA ASN A 153 4.19 5.26 -15.59
C ASN A 153 5.48 5.89 -15.04
N LYS A 154 5.59 6.07 -13.72
CA LYS A 154 6.80 6.59 -13.03
C LYS A 154 7.66 5.47 -12.43
N SER A 155 7.40 4.19 -12.74
CA SER A 155 8.10 3.02 -12.18
C SER A 155 9.63 3.10 -12.26
N SER A 156 10.19 3.54 -13.39
CA SER A 156 11.64 3.68 -13.56
C SER A 156 12.23 4.75 -12.63
N LEU A 157 11.51 5.86 -12.44
CA LEU A 157 11.92 6.93 -11.54
C LEU A 157 11.78 6.51 -10.08
N ILE A 158 10.70 5.80 -9.73
CA ILE A 158 10.50 5.19 -8.41
C ILE A 158 11.63 4.22 -8.09
N ARG A 159 12.01 3.33 -9.03
CA ARG A 159 13.13 2.40 -8.87
C ARG A 159 14.46 3.13 -8.68
N LYS A 160 14.71 4.19 -9.44
CA LYS A 160 15.93 4.99 -9.31
C LYS A 160 16.04 5.65 -7.93
N THR A 161 14.96 6.31 -7.49
CA THR A 161 14.91 7.17 -6.30
C THR A 161 14.72 6.40 -5.00
N LEU A 162 13.84 5.39 -5.01
CA LEU A 162 13.42 4.68 -3.80
C LEU A 162 13.96 3.24 -3.72
N LYS A 163 14.56 2.73 -4.80
CA LYS A 163 14.98 1.33 -4.92
C LYS A 163 13.83 0.34 -4.68
N LEU A 164 12.62 0.73 -5.11
CA LEU A 164 11.39 -0.05 -5.08
C LEU A 164 10.93 -0.37 -6.49
N GLU A 165 10.35 -1.54 -6.68
CA GLU A 165 9.63 -1.90 -7.92
C GLU A 165 8.18 -1.44 -7.80
N ALA A 166 7.72 -0.53 -8.65
CA ALA A 166 6.28 -0.25 -8.79
C ALA A 166 5.68 -1.30 -9.74
N LEU A 167 4.67 -2.03 -9.29
CA LEU A 167 4.15 -3.22 -9.95
C LEU A 167 2.62 -3.18 -10.02
N HIS A 168 2.06 -3.56 -11.17
CA HIS A 168 0.67 -3.96 -11.27
C HIS A 168 0.47 -5.32 -10.57
N PRO A 169 -0.67 -5.61 -9.93
CA PRO A 169 -0.92 -6.91 -9.31
C PRO A 169 -0.64 -8.11 -10.24
N ASP A 170 -1.00 -8.02 -11.53
CA ASP A 170 -0.74 -9.07 -12.53
C ASP A 170 0.76 -9.34 -12.75
N GLN A 171 1.61 -8.32 -12.64
CA GLN A 171 3.06 -8.48 -12.80
C GLN A 171 3.68 -9.25 -11.64
N VAL A 172 2.99 -9.28 -10.49
CA VAL A 172 3.40 -10.08 -9.33
C VAL A 172 3.00 -11.53 -9.52
N THR A 173 1.82 -11.78 -10.09
CA THR A 173 1.25 -13.12 -10.16
C THR A 173 1.77 -13.95 -11.33
N HIS A 174 2.17 -13.31 -12.44
CA HIS A 174 2.71 -13.96 -13.64
C HIS A 174 4.23 -14.21 -13.63
N THR A 175 4.90 -14.10 -12.46
CA THR A 175 6.35 -14.37 -12.35
C THR A 175 6.70 -15.81 -11.95
N GLN A 176 5.80 -16.77 -12.13
CA GLN A 176 6.04 -18.21 -11.94
C GLN A 176 6.08 -18.95 -13.27
#